data_AF-A0A5J5FT40-F1
#
_entry.id   AF-A0A5J5FT40-F1
#
_cell.length_a   1.000
_cell.length_b   1.000
_cell.length_c   1.000
_cell.angle_alpha   90.00
_cell.angle_beta   90.00
_cell.angle_gamma   90.00
#
_symmetry.space_group_name_H-M   'P 1'
#
loop_
_entity.id
_entity.type
_entity.pdbx_description
1 polymer ?
#
loop_
_entity_poly.entity_id
_entity_poly.type
_entity_poly.pdbx_seq_one_letter_code
_entity_poly.pdbx_strand_id
1 'polypeptide(L)'
;MKPHPMPSVNDTASATEIISRIGQLTRMLRDSLRELGLDQAISQAAEAIPDARDRLDYVVQMTAQAAERALNCVEAAQPRQNKLEEDAKSLKVRWDQWFENPIELADARELVSDTRSYLGGVPEHTAFTNAQLLEIMMAQDFQDLTGQVIKRMMDVVQEIEKQLLMVLLDNMPEQPVAAKRANEGLLNGPQMDKEATGVVASQDQVDDLLDSLGF
;
A
#
# COMPACT_ATOMS: atom_id res chain seq x y z
N MET A 1 12.49 49.41 48.50
CA MET A 1 12.55 48.16 47.73
C MET A 1 12.36 47.00 48.68
N LYS A 2 11.28 46.21 48.53
CA LYS A 2 11.10 44.97 49.30
C LYS A 2 12.05 43.91 48.71
N PRO A 3 12.87 43.20 49.50
CA PRO A 3 13.72 42.15 48.97
C PRO A 3 12.85 40.96 48.55
N HIS A 4 13.12 40.46 47.34
CA HIS A 4 12.54 39.22 46.81
C HIS A 4 13.11 38.04 47.62
N PRO A 5 12.30 37.08 48.09
CA PRO A 5 12.85 35.92 48.78
C PRO A 5 13.65 35.08 47.78
N MET A 6 14.90 34.79 48.12
CA MET A 6 15.69 33.77 47.43
C MET A 6 15.01 32.41 47.66
N PRO A 7 15.00 31.51 46.66
CA PRO A 7 14.45 30.17 46.83
C PRO A 7 15.22 29.46 47.95
N SER A 8 14.46 28.87 48.88
CA SER A 8 15.01 28.27 50.10
C SER A 8 15.85 27.04 49.76
N VAL A 9 16.92 26.80 50.53
CA VAL A 9 17.83 25.64 50.45
C VAL A 9 17.11 24.28 50.55
N ASN A 10 15.82 24.26 50.94
CA ASN A 10 14.98 23.06 50.97
C ASN A 10 14.50 22.58 49.59
N ASP A 11 14.38 23.45 48.58
CA ASP A 11 13.89 23.04 47.25
C ASP A 11 14.94 22.26 46.45
N THR A 12 16.22 22.57 46.64
CA THR A 12 17.32 21.84 46.01
C THR A 12 17.57 20.48 46.69
N ALA A 13 17.37 20.39 48.01
CA ALA A 13 17.40 19.13 48.75
C ALA A 13 16.26 18.20 48.31
N SER A 14 15.04 18.72 48.13
CA SER A 14 13.89 17.92 47.67
C SER A 14 14.06 17.45 46.21
N ALA A 15 14.57 18.30 45.32
CA ALA A 15 14.89 17.91 43.94
C ALA A 15 15.96 16.81 43.90
N THR A 16 16.98 16.89 44.76
CA THR A 16 18.04 15.88 44.87
C THR A 16 17.50 14.55 45.42
N GLU A 17 16.60 14.59 46.39
CA GLU A 17 15.91 13.41 46.91
C GLU A 17 15.00 12.75 45.86
N ILE A 18 14.26 13.55 45.09
CA ILE A 18 13.41 13.06 43.99
C ILE A 18 14.28 12.41 42.91
N ILE A 19 15.38 13.04 42.49
CA ILE A 19 16.32 12.48 41.51
C ILE A 19 16.94 11.17 42.03
N SER A 20 17.30 11.12 43.33
CA SER A 20 17.82 9.91 43.97
C SER A 20 16.79 8.78 43.98
N ARG A 21 15.52 9.09 44.30
CA ARG A 21 14.40 8.15 44.29
C ARG A 21 14.14 7.60 42.87
N ILE A 22 14.13 8.47 41.86
CA ILE A 22 14.02 8.08 40.45
C ILE A 22 15.20 7.17 40.08
N GLY A 23 16.43 7.53 40.46
CA GLY A 23 17.62 6.72 40.17
C GLY A 23 17.62 5.34 40.86
N GLN A 24 16.98 5.20 42.02
CA GLN A 24 16.77 3.90 42.68
C GLN A 24 15.69 3.08 41.96
N LEU A 25 14.55 3.70 41.62
CA LEU A 25 13.47 3.04 40.89
C LEU A 25 13.92 2.58 39.50
N THR A 26 14.69 3.39 38.77
CA THR A 26 15.24 3.03 37.46
C THR A 26 16.23 1.87 37.55
N ARG A 27 17.07 1.83 38.59
CA ARG A 27 17.99 0.70 38.82
C ARG A 27 17.23 -0.58 39.14
N MET A 28 16.24 -0.49 40.03
CA MET A 28 15.41 -1.63 40.39
C MET A 28 14.64 -2.17 39.18
N LEU A 29 14.04 -1.30 38.36
CA LEU A 29 13.41 -1.68 37.09
C LEU A 29 14.40 -2.37 36.15
N ARG A 30 15.60 -1.79 35.96
CA ARG A 30 16.64 -2.36 35.10
C ARG A 30 17.11 -3.74 35.61
N ASP A 31 17.33 -3.88 36.90
CA ASP A 31 17.78 -5.14 37.49
C ASP A 31 16.68 -6.21 37.37
N SER A 32 15.41 -5.87 37.63
CA SER A 32 14.27 -6.76 37.42
C SER A 32 14.08 -7.17 35.95
N LEU A 33 14.21 -6.22 35.00
CA LEU A 33 14.16 -6.54 33.56
C LEU A 33 15.27 -7.52 33.15
N ARG A 34 16.46 -7.38 33.75
CA ARG A 34 17.61 -8.24 33.48
C ARG A 34 17.47 -9.62 34.13
N GLU A 35 16.95 -9.68 35.35
CA GLU A 35 16.74 -10.93 36.09
C GLU A 35 15.68 -11.83 35.44
N LEU A 36 14.69 -11.21 34.79
CA LEU A 36 13.63 -11.89 34.02
C LEU A 36 14.02 -12.19 32.57
N GLY A 37 15.22 -11.78 32.11
CA GLY A 37 15.68 -11.97 30.73
C GLY A 37 14.94 -11.11 29.68
N LEU A 38 14.20 -10.10 30.13
CA LEU A 38 13.39 -9.20 29.29
C LEU A 38 14.22 -8.10 28.64
N ASP A 39 15.41 -7.80 29.16
CA ASP A 39 16.35 -6.84 28.57
C ASP A 39 16.77 -7.26 27.15
N GLN A 40 17.01 -8.55 26.96
CA GLN A 40 17.36 -9.14 25.67
C GLN A 40 16.21 -9.06 24.66
N ALA A 41 14.97 -9.34 25.11
CA ALA A 41 13.77 -9.28 24.28
C ALA A 41 13.48 -7.85 23.78
N ILE A 42 13.56 -6.86 24.67
CA ILE A 42 13.36 -5.45 24.31
C ILE A 42 14.48 -4.96 23.38
N SER A 43 15.73 -5.36 23.63
CA SER A 43 16.86 -5.01 22.76
C SER A 43 16.69 -5.59 21.34
N GLN A 44 16.29 -6.85 21.23
CA GLN A 44 16.06 -7.50 19.93
C GLN A 44 14.91 -6.84 19.16
N ALA A 45 13.80 -6.51 19.84
CA ALA A 45 12.70 -5.78 19.23
C ALA A 45 13.14 -4.39 18.73
N ALA A 46 13.92 -3.67 19.54
CA ALA A 46 14.45 -2.35 19.16
C ALA A 46 15.41 -2.42 17.96
N GLU A 47 16.23 -3.47 17.85
CA GLU A 47 17.13 -3.71 16.71
C GLU A 47 16.39 -4.11 15.43
N ALA A 48 15.22 -4.75 15.54
CA ALA A 48 14.42 -5.19 14.39
C ALA A 48 13.62 -4.05 13.71
N ILE A 49 13.31 -2.96 14.43
CA ILE A 49 12.53 -1.83 13.91
C ILE A 49 13.22 -1.12 12.72
N PRO A 50 14.54 -0.82 12.76
CA PRO A 50 15.25 -0.27 11.60
C PRO A 50 15.18 -1.16 10.34
N ASP A 51 15.38 -2.48 10.49
CA ASP A 51 15.29 -3.44 9.37
C ASP A 51 13.86 -3.48 8.78
N ALA A 52 12.85 -3.48 9.65
CA ALA A 52 11.46 -3.36 9.25
C ALA A 52 11.20 -2.07 8.45
N ARG A 53 11.71 -0.92 8.90
CA ARG A 53 11.56 0.34 8.16
C ARG A 53 12.20 0.27 6.77
N ASP A 54 13.43 -0.20 6.68
CA ASP A 54 14.16 -0.27 5.41
C ASP A 54 13.45 -1.22 4.41
N ARG A 55 12.80 -2.27 4.93
CA ARG A 55 11.93 -3.16 4.13
C ARG A 55 10.65 -2.50 3.64
N LEU A 56 9.98 -1.69 4.46
CA LEU A 56 8.82 -0.91 3.99
C LEU A 56 9.25 0.12 2.94
N ASP A 57 10.38 0.78 3.13
CA ASP A 57 10.92 1.73 2.16
C ASP A 57 11.20 1.05 0.82
N TYR A 58 11.75 -0.18 0.85
CA TYR A 58 11.91 -1.01 -0.34
C TYR A 58 10.56 -1.29 -1.03
N VAL A 59 9.51 -1.63 -0.27
CA VAL A 59 8.16 -1.86 -0.84
C VAL A 59 7.63 -0.60 -1.52
N VAL A 60 7.79 0.57 -0.91
CA VAL A 60 7.38 1.85 -1.47
C VAL A 60 8.12 2.14 -2.78
N GLN A 61 9.44 1.94 -2.80
CA GLN A 61 10.26 2.16 -4.00
C GLN A 61 9.85 1.23 -5.14
N MET A 62 9.70 -0.06 -4.88
CA MET A 62 9.31 -1.03 -5.91
C MET A 62 7.91 -0.76 -6.46
N THR A 63 6.97 -0.36 -5.58
CA THR A 63 5.61 -0.01 -6.01
C THR A 63 5.60 1.26 -6.88
N ALA A 64 6.38 2.27 -6.51
CA ALA A 64 6.52 3.49 -7.31
C ALA A 64 7.12 3.20 -8.68
N GLN A 65 8.18 2.38 -8.73
CA GLN A 65 8.83 2.00 -9.99
C GLN A 65 7.89 1.24 -10.93
N ALA A 66 7.12 0.29 -10.40
CA ALA A 66 6.15 -0.46 -11.19
C ALA A 66 5.04 0.44 -11.76
N ALA A 67 4.51 1.34 -10.93
CA ALA A 67 3.50 2.31 -11.34
C ALA A 67 4.04 3.26 -12.43
N GLU A 68 5.25 3.78 -12.27
CA GLU A 68 5.90 4.65 -13.25
C GLU A 68 6.13 3.91 -14.58
N ARG A 69 6.64 2.67 -14.53
CA ARG A 69 6.85 1.86 -15.74
C ARG A 69 5.54 1.59 -16.47
N ALA A 70 4.48 1.25 -15.75
CA ALA A 70 3.16 1.02 -16.35
C ALA A 70 2.60 2.31 -16.98
N LEU A 71 2.71 3.44 -16.29
CA LEU A 71 2.26 4.74 -16.80
C LEU A 71 2.99 5.12 -18.08
N ASN A 72 4.32 4.98 -18.12
CA ASN A 72 5.13 5.25 -19.30
C ASN A 72 4.70 4.39 -20.52
N CYS A 73 4.36 3.13 -20.28
CA CYS A 73 3.88 2.23 -21.34
C CYS A 73 2.51 2.69 -21.90
N VAL A 74 1.61 3.12 -21.02
CA VAL A 74 0.30 3.68 -21.41
C VAL A 74 0.48 4.96 -22.21
N GLU A 75 1.32 5.89 -21.73
CA GLU A 75 1.63 7.15 -22.42
C GLU A 75 2.25 6.92 -23.80
N ALA A 76 3.09 5.88 -23.96
CA ALA A 76 3.67 5.53 -25.24
C ALA A 76 2.66 4.86 -26.20
N ALA A 77 1.74 4.03 -25.69
CA ALA A 77 0.76 3.32 -26.50
C ALA A 77 -0.39 4.22 -26.98
N GLN A 78 -0.82 5.17 -26.15
CA GLN A 78 -2.03 5.96 -26.38
C GLN A 78 -2.01 6.76 -27.70
N PRO A 79 -0.92 7.44 -28.10
CA PRO A 79 -0.85 8.13 -29.38
C PRO A 79 -1.07 7.21 -30.59
N ARG A 80 -0.60 5.95 -30.51
CA ARG A 80 -0.79 4.97 -31.59
C ARG A 80 -2.24 4.51 -31.68
N GLN A 81 -2.89 4.28 -30.55
CA GLN A 81 -4.32 3.93 -30.51
C GLN A 81 -5.17 5.08 -31.06
N ASN A 82 -4.88 6.32 -30.67
CA ASN A 82 -5.57 7.51 -31.17
C ASN A 82 -5.40 7.65 -32.69
N LYS A 83 -4.18 7.46 -33.22
CA LYS A 83 -3.92 7.54 -34.66
C LYS A 83 -4.69 6.46 -35.44
N LEU A 84 -4.69 5.23 -34.93
CA LEU A 84 -5.40 4.11 -35.55
C LEU A 84 -6.91 4.36 -35.60
N GLU A 85 -7.47 4.93 -34.53
CA GLU A 85 -8.89 5.30 -34.46
C GLU A 85 -9.24 6.47 -35.38
N GLU A 86 -8.44 7.54 -35.38
CA GLU A 86 -8.65 8.72 -36.20
C GLU A 86 -8.63 8.37 -37.70
N ASP A 87 -7.64 7.61 -38.14
CA ASP A 87 -7.52 7.18 -39.54
C ASP A 87 -8.68 6.29 -39.96
N ALA A 88 -9.08 5.35 -39.09
CA ALA A 88 -10.22 4.48 -39.35
C ALA A 88 -11.52 5.27 -39.51
N LYS A 89 -11.78 6.24 -38.61
CA LYS A 89 -12.95 7.12 -38.68
C LYS A 89 -12.93 7.98 -39.94
N SER A 90 -11.79 8.57 -40.26
CA SER A 90 -11.61 9.39 -41.47
C SER A 90 -11.89 8.58 -42.74
N LEU A 91 -11.31 7.39 -42.86
CA LEU A 91 -11.55 6.49 -44.00
C LEU A 91 -13.01 6.06 -44.08
N LYS A 92 -13.64 5.72 -42.95
CA LYS A 92 -15.07 5.36 -42.90
C LYS A 92 -15.94 6.47 -43.47
N VAL A 93 -15.76 7.71 -43.01
CA VAL A 93 -16.54 8.86 -43.49
C VAL A 93 -16.37 9.04 -45.00
N ARG A 94 -15.14 8.94 -45.51
CA ARG A 94 -14.86 9.07 -46.95
C ARG A 94 -15.49 7.94 -47.77
N TRP A 95 -15.46 6.70 -47.28
CA TRP A 95 -16.15 5.57 -47.93
C TRP A 95 -17.66 5.75 -47.94
N ASP A 96 -18.26 6.12 -46.80
CA ASP A 96 -19.71 6.35 -46.69
C ASP A 96 -20.15 7.46 -47.68
N GLN A 97 -19.42 8.59 -47.74
CA GLN A 97 -19.68 9.68 -48.68
C GLN A 97 -19.57 9.25 -50.15
N TRP A 98 -18.53 8.48 -50.49
CA TRP A 98 -18.35 7.98 -51.85
C TRP A 98 -19.46 7.02 -52.28
N PHE A 99 -19.98 6.19 -51.38
CA PHE A 99 -21.11 5.30 -51.67
C PHE A 99 -22.44 6.04 -51.81
N GLU A 100 -22.66 7.11 -51.04
CA GLU A 100 -23.87 7.94 -51.15
C GLU A 100 -23.90 8.76 -52.44
N ASN A 101 -22.75 9.31 -52.85
CA ASN A 101 -22.62 10.11 -54.07
C ASN A 101 -21.34 9.69 -54.82
N PRO A 102 -21.39 8.64 -55.65
CA PRO A 102 -20.20 8.17 -56.38
C PRO A 102 -19.64 9.26 -57.29
N ILE A 103 -18.47 9.79 -56.94
CA ILE A 103 -17.71 10.79 -57.72
C ILE A 103 -16.79 10.05 -58.73
N GLU A 104 -16.10 10.81 -59.59
CA GLU A 104 -15.12 10.38 -60.58
C GLU A 104 -14.14 9.28 -60.13
N LEU A 105 -13.70 8.46 -61.09
CA LEU A 105 -12.80 7.30 -60.89
C LEU A 105 -11.46 7.64 -60.23
N ALA A 106 -11.03 8.90 -60.23
CA ALA A 106 -9.79 9.35 -59.58
C ALA A 106 -9.91 9.31 -58.05
N ASP A 107 -11.03 9.78 -57.49
CA ASP A 107 -11.28 9.84 -56.04
C ASP A 107 -11.38 8.43 -55.43
N ALA A 108 -11.91 7.48 -56.20
CA ALA A 108 -11.95 6.07 -55.81
C ALA A 108 -10.54 5.45 -55.69
N ARG A 109 -9.60 5.83 -56.56
CA ARG A 109 -8.21 5.31 -56.51
C ARG A 109 -7.46 5.86 -55.31
N GLU A 110 -7.64 7.14 -55.00
CA GLU A 110 -7.05 7.77 -53.81
C GLU A 110 -7.56 7.09 -52.53
N LEU A 111 -8.88 6.90 -52.42
CA LEU A 111 -9.49 6.26 -51.26
C LEU A 111 -9.02 4.80 -51.07
N VAL A 112 -8.86 4.04 -52.15
CA VAL A 112 -8.27 2.69 -52.12
C VAL A 112 -6.79 2.75 -51.70
N SER A 113 -6.02 3.69 -52.22
CA SER A 113 -4.61 3.87 -51.86
C SER A 113 -4.44 4.18 -50.38
N ASP A 114 -5.21 5.13 -49.85
CA ASP A 114 -5.18 5.53 -48.45
C ASP A 114 -5.64 4.40 -47.53
N THR A 115 -6.67 3.64 -47.93
CA THR A 115 -7.12 2.46 -47.19
C THR A 115 -6.03 1.39 -47.15
N ARG A 116 -5.32 1.13 -48.26
CA ARG A 116 -4.19 0.19 -48.28
C ARG A 116 -3.03 0.67 -47.42
N SER A 117 -2.75 1.97 -47.40
CA SER A 117 -1.73 2.57 -46.55
C SER A 117 -2.06 2.37 -45.07
N TYR A 118 -3.29 2.70 -44.66
CA TYR A 118 -3.79 2.45 -43.31
C TYR A 118 -3.67 0.97 -42.91
N LEU A 119 -4.17 0.05 -43.74
CA LEU A 119 -4.07 -1.39 -43.50
C LEU A 119 -2.62 -1.88 -43.40
N GLY A 120 -1.69 -1.25 -44.13
CA GLY A 120 -0.26 -1.51 -44.02
C GLY A 120 0.36 -1.04 -42.70
N GLY A 121 -0.16 0.05 -42.11
CA GLY A 121 0.30 0.59 -40.82
C GLY A 121 -0.30 -0.09 -39.58
N VAL A 122 -1.48 -0.69 -39.70
CA VAL A 122 -2.18 -1.37 -38.58
C VAL A 122 -1.31 -2.39 -37.83
N PRO A 123 -0.56 -3.29 -38.50
CA PRO A 123 0.31 -4.25 -37.80
C PRO A 123 1.39 -3.58 -36.95
N GLU A 124 1.93 -2.45 -37.38
CA GLU A 124 2.97 -1.75 -36.62
C GLU A 124 2.39 -1.13 -35.34
N HIS A 125 1.24 -0.45 -35.44
CA HIS A 125 0.58 0.13 -34.29
C HIS A 125 0.14 -0.93 -33.28
N THR A 126 -0.49 -2.01 -33.76
CA THR A 126 -0.99 -3.08 -32.89
C THR A 126 0.15 -3.89 -32.27
N ALA A 127 1.23 -4.18 -33.00
CA ALA A 127 2.41 -4.85 -32.44
C ALA A 127 3.08 -3.99 -31.37
N PHE A 128 3.22 -2.68 -31.59
CA PHE A 128 3.77 -1.78 -30.59
C PHE A 128 2.91 -1.74 -29.33
N THR A 129 1.60 -1.54 -29.47
CA THR A 129 0.68 -1.53 -28.32
C THR A 129 0.74 -2.85 -27.55
N ASN A 130 0.77 -3.99 -28.26
CA ASN A 130 0.91 -5.29 -27.61
C ASN A 130 2.24 -5.42 -26.85
N ALA A 131 3.35 -4.89 -27.39
CA ALA A 131 4.61 -4.86 -26.67
C ALA A 131 4.52 -4.02 -25.39
N GLN A 132 3.85 -2.86 -25.42
CA GLN A 132 3.62 -2.05 -24.21
C GLN A 132 2.77 -2.80 -23.17
N LEU A 133 1.75 -3.56 -23.59
CA LEU A 133 0.95 -4.39 -22.68
C LEU A 133 1.78 -5.50 -22.02
N LEU A 134 2.72 -6.11 -22.75
CA LEU A 134 3.65 -7.08 -22.19
C LEU A 134 4.63 -6.44 -21.22
N GLU A 135 5.11 -5.23 -21.50
CA GLU A 135 5.95 -4.46 -20.57
C GLU A 135 5.19 -4.12 -19.27
N ILE A 136 3.92 -3.73 -19.37
CA ILE A 136 3.05 -3.52 -18.19
C ILE A 136 2.90 -4.80 -17.38
N MET A 137 2.66 -5.93 -18.05
CA MET A 137 2.53 -7.24 -17.38
C MET A 137 3.84 -7.64 -16.68
N MET A 138 4.99 -7.44 -17.34
CA MET A 138 6.29 -7.73 -16.73
C MET A 138 6.56 -6.81 -15.55
N ALA A 139 6.17 -5.53 -15.62
CA ALA A 139 6.31 -4.59 -14.52
C ALA A 139 5.52 -4.99 -13.26
N GLN A 140 4.65 -6.00 -13.32
CA GLN A 140 3.91 -6.56 -12.17
C GLN A 140 4.73 -7.55 -11.33
N ASP A 141 5.92 -7.95 -11.78
CA ASP A 141 6.87 -8.80 -11.03
C ASP A 141 7.20 -8.24 -9.64
N PHE A 142 7.08 -6.91 -9.43
CA PHE A 142 7.19 -6.27 -8.11
C PHE A 142 6.23 -6.84 -7.06
N GLN A 143 5.06 -7.34 -7.46
CA GLN A 143 4.04 -7.81 -6.52
C GLN A 143 4.54 -9.02 -5.71
N ASP A 144 5.29 -9.93 -6.35
CA ASP A 144 5.82 -11.11 -5.65
C ASP A 144 6.90 -10.71 -4.64
N LEU A 145 7.85 -9.85 -5.06
CA LEU A 145 8.91 -9.36 -4.19
C LEU A 145 8.37 -8.54 -3.02
N THR A 146 7.44 -7.61 -3.27
CA THR A 146 6.82 -6.80 -2.21
C THR A 146 5.97 -7.64 -1.28
N GLY A 147 5.23 -8.63 -1.80
CA GLY A 147 4.46 -9.58 -1.00
C GLY A 147 5.34 -10.41 -0.05
N GLN A 148 6.49 -10.89 -0.53
CA GLN A 148 7.45 -11.60 0.33
C GLN A 148 8.02 -10.70 1.43
N VAL A 149 8.30 -9.43 1.13
CA VAL A 149 8.82 -8.47 2.11
C VAL A 149 7.76 -8.16 3.17
N ILE A 150 6.52 -7.88 2.77
CA ILE A 150 5.40 -7.65 3.70
C ILE A 150 5.19 -8.87 4.59
N LYS A 151 5.26 -10.09 4.04
CA LYS A 151 5.13 -11.32 4.84
C LYS A 151 6.19 -11.41 5.93
N ARG A 152 7.46 -11.19 5.58
CA ARG A 152 8.55 -11.18 6.58
C ARG A 152 8.37 -10.08 7.62
N MET A 153 7.80 -8.95 7.22
CA MET A 153 7.51 -7.86 8.16
C MET A 153 6.38 -8.21 9.12
N MET A 154 5.34 -8.91 8.67
CA MET A 154 4.30 -9.42 9.55
C MET A 154 4.89 -10.38 10.59
N ASP A 155 5.81 -11.26 10.18
CA ASP A 155 6.49 -12.17 11.11
C ASP A 155 7.30 -11.39 12.17
N VAL A 156 8.02 -10.34 11.78
CA VAL A 156 8.78 -9.47 12.72
C VAL A 156 7.83 -8.75 13.69
N VAL A 157 6.73 -8.20 13.20
CA VAL A 157 5.75 -7.50 14.05
C VAL A 157 5.10 -8.48 15.04
N GLN A 158 4.75 -9.69 14.61
CA GLN A 158 4.21 -10.74 15.49
C GLN A 158 5.20 -11.14 16.59
N GLU A 159 6.49 -11.25 16.26
CA GLU A 159 7.50 -11.57 17.26
C GLU A 159 7.65 -10.43 18.27
N ILE A 160 7.70 -9.16 17.81
CA ILE A 160 7.72 -7.99 18.71
C ILE A 160 6.49 -7.97 19.62
N GLU A 161 5.29 -8.21 19.07
CA GLU A 161 4.04 -8.28 19.84
C GLU A 161 4.13 -9.33 20.93
N LYS A 162 4.57 -10.55 20.60
CA LYS A 162 4.71 -11.64 21.55
C LYS A 162 5.70 -11.32 22.68
N GLN A 163 6.85 -10.74 22.34
CA GLN A 163 7.87 -10.34 23.33
C GLN A 163 7.33 -9.27 24.27
N LEU A 164 6.63 -8.26 23.74
CA LEU A 164 6.00 -7.21 24.56
C LEU A 164 4.87 -7.76 25.44
N LEU A 165 4.06 -8.69 24.94
CA LEU A 165 3.03 -9.37 25.74
C LEU A 165 3.64 -10.17 26.90
N MET A 166 4.76 -10.85 26.68
CA MET A 166 5.47 -11.58 27.73
C MET A 166 5.97 -10.63 28.82
N VAL A 167 6.61 -9.51 28.43
CA VAL A 167 6.99 -8.45 29.36
C VAL A 167 5.79 -7.95 30.18
N LEU A 168 4.65 -7.69 29.53
CA LEU A 168 3.46 -7.16 30.21
C LEU A 168 2.83 -8.18 31.17
N LEU A 169 2.73 -9.45 30.76
CA LEU A 169 2.17 -10.52 31.60
C LEU A 169 3.05 -10.80 32.82
N ASP A 170 4.37 -10.81 32.65
CA ASP A 170 5.33 -11.04 33.74
C ASP A 170 5.39 -9.84 34.73
N ASN A 171 4.99 -8.65 34.28
CA ASN A 171 4.96 -7.42 35.09
C ASN A 171 3.56 -7.03 35.59
N MET A 172 2.51 -7.82 35.30
CA MET A 172 1.20 -7.60 35.92
C MET A 172 1.28 -7.97 37.40
N PRO A 173 1.01 -7.04 38.34
CA PRO A 173 0.76 -7.44 39.73
C PRO A 173 -0.43 -8.42 39.71
N GLU A 174 -0.40 -9.49 40.52
CA GLU A 174 -1.54 -10.39 40.71
C GLU A 174 -2.76 -9.59 41.17
N GLN A 175 -3.50 -9.00 40.23
CA GLN A 175 -4.80 -8.43 40.49
C GLN A 175 -5.84 -9.52 40.26
N PRO A 176 -6.80 -9.66 41.20
CA PRO A 176 -7.88 -10.62 41.03
C PRO A 176 -8.64 -10.26 39.76
N VAL A 177 -8.76 -11.24 38.88
CA VAL A 177 -9.34 -11.20 37.53
C VAL A 177 -10.64 -10.37 37.50
N ALA A 178 -10.52 -9.08 37.22
CA ALA A 178 -11.68 -8.20 37.04
C ALA A 178 -12.10 -8.23 35.56
N ALA A 179 -13.13 -9.03 35.30
CA ALA A 179 -14.06 -8.99 34.17
C ALA A 179 -13.51 -8.55 32.80
N LYS A 180 -13.41 -9.53 31.90
CA LYS A 180 -13.38 -9.39 30.44
C LYS A 180 -14.24 -8.19 29.99
N ARG A 181 -13.61 -7.06 29.65
CA ARG A 181 -14.27 -6.05 28.82
C ARG A 181 -14.26 -6.58 27.40
N ALA A 182 -15.46 -6.71 26.87
CA ALA A 182 -15.72 -7.16 25.52
C ALA A 182 -14.96 -6.28 24.52
N ASN A 183 -14.46 -6.95 23.50
CA ASN A 183 -13.62 -6.47 22.43
C ASN A 183 -14.40 -5.45 21.57
N GLU A 184 -14.26 -4.15 21.84
CA GLU A 184 -14.63 -3.06 20.90
C GLU A 184 -13.42 -2.75 20.00
N GLY A 185 -12.86 -3.80 19.38
CA GLY A 185 -11.73 -3.72 18.48
C GLY A 185 -12.16 -3.44 17.04
N LEU A 186 -12.05 -2.17 16.65
CA LEU A 186 -11.68 -1.71 15.30
C LEU A 186 -12.41 -2.35 14.10
N LEU A 187 -13.57 -1.79 13.77
CA LEU A 187 -14.36 -2.03 12.55
C LEU A 187 -13.72 -1.52 11.23
N ASN A 188 -12.40 -1.30 11.16
CA ASN A 188 -11.74 -0.69 10.00
C ASN A 188 -10.52 -1.48 9.53
N GLY A 189 -10.75 -2.66 8.97
CA GLY A 189 -9.79 -3.42 8.19
C GLY A 189 -10.52 -4.43 7.28
N PRO A 190 -9.96 -4.79 6.12
CA PRO A 190 -10.58 -5.78 5.25
C PRO A 190 -10.77 -7.10 6.02
N GLN A 191 -11.99 -7.64 5.99
CA GLN A 191 -12.38 -8.79 6.79
C GLN A 191 -11.52 -10.02 6.42
N MET A 192 -10.68 -10.45 7.36
CA MET A 192 -9.84 -11.64 7.24
C MET A 192 -10.31 -12.72 8.20
N ASP A 193 -11.57 -13.15 8.06
CA ASP A 193 -11.98 -14.40 8.66
C ASP A 193 -12.92 -15.15 7.70
N LYS A 194 -12.37 -16.14 7.00
CA LYS A 194 -13.11 -16.97 6.03
C LYS A 194 -13.74 -18.22 6.67
N GLU A 195 -13.57 -18.42 7.97
CA GLU A 195 -14.16 -19.56 8.69
C GLU A 195 -15.29 -19.19 9.66
N ALA A 196 -15.65 -17.90 9.76
CA ALA A 196 -16.88 -17.52 10.44
C ALA A 196 -18.10 -17.89 9.58
N THR A 197 -18.88 -18.85 10.05
CA THR A 197 -20.19 -19.22 9.48
C THR A 197 -21.05 -17.97 9.26
N GLY A 198 -21.22 -17.58 7.99
CA GLY A 198 -21.95 -16.37 7.60
C GLY A 198 -21.38 -15.64 6.36
N VAL A 199 -20.24 -16.06 5.83
CA VAL A 199 -19.65 -15.46 4.62
C VAL A 199 -20.18 -16.12 3.36
N VAL A 200 -21.23 -15.53 2.78
CA VAL A 200 -21.61 -15.73 1.38
C VAL A 200 -21.48 -14.36 0.70
N ALA A 201 -20.29 -14.09 0.16
CA ALA A 201 -20.12 -13.04 -0.83
C ALA A 201 -20.53 -13.63 -2.19
N SER A 202 -21.83 -13.68 -2.46
CA SER A 202 -22.35 -13.92 -3.82
C SER A 202 -22.50 -12.59 -4.53
N GLN A 203 -21.99 -12.54 -5.76
CA GLN A 203 -22.04 -11.42 -6.71
C GLN A 203 -23.44 -10.77 -6.80
N ASP A 204 -24.49 -11.54 -6.56
CA ASP A 204 -25.89 -11.12 -6.58
C ASP A 204 -26.21 -9.95 -5.62
N GLN A 205 -25.53 -9.84 -4.46
CA GLN A 205 -25.77 -8.72 -3.53
C GLN A 205 -25.03 -7.43 -3.92
N VAL A 206 -24.04 -7.53 -4.82
CA VAL A 206 -23.36 -6.35 -5.38
C VAL A 206 -24.27 -5.71 -6.44
N ASP A 207 -24.94 -6.52 -7.25
CA ASP A 207 -25.91 -6.06 -8.25
C ASP A 207 -27.15 -5.42 -7.57
N ASP A 208 -27.67 -6.02 -6.50
CA ASP A 208 -28.78 -5.43 -5.72
C ASP A 208 -28.44 -4.05 -5.13
N LEU A 209 -27.18 -3.82 -4.76
CA LEU A 209 -26.72 -2.55 -4.22
C LEU A 209 -26.59 -1.48 -5.31
N LEU A 210 -26.17 -1.87 -6.51
CA LEU A 210 -26.08 -0.99 -7.68
C LEU A 210 -27.48 -0.58 -8.17
N ASP A 211 -28.42 -1.53 -8.22
CA ASP A 211 -29.83 -1.27 -8.56
C ASP A 211 -30.49 -0.30 -7.56
N SER A 212 -30.14 -0.39 -6.27
CA SER A 212 -30.65 0.51 -5.23
C SER A 212 -30.12 1.96 -5.32
N LEU A 213 -28.99 2.15 -6.00
CA LEU A 213 -28.34 3.45 -6.20
C LEU A 213 -28.64 4.07 -7.57
N GLY A 214 -29.42 3.37 -8.41
CA GLY A 214 -29.97 3.90 -9.65
C GLY A 214 -29.01 3.92 -10.84
N PHE A 215 -28.08 2.96 -10.91
CA PHE A 215 -27.30 2.64 -12.12
C PHE A 215 -27.80 1.35 -12.76
#